data_AF-A0A7Y9T4B8-F1
#
_entry.id   AF-A0A7Y9T4B8-F1
#
_cell.length_a   1.000
_cell.length_b   1.000
_cell.length_c   1.000
_cell.angle_alpha   90.00
_cell.angle_beta   90.00
_cell.angle_gamma   90.00
#
_symmetry.space_group_name_H-M   'P 1'
#
loop_
_entity.id
_entity.type
_entity.pdbx_description
1 polymer ?
#
loop_
_entity_poly.entity_id
_entity_poly.type
_entity_poly.pdbx_seq_one_letter_code
_entity_poly.pdbx_strand_id
1 'polypeptide(L)'
;MFQRFRTAFGTTLGLILLCATPVLANHVDTANVTVTCNAFSFSVAASELSPGTKYQISYTIETSPYSGAPITGTIPLTASSTTTFEATVWGSFPALIGTYNFTGTASLVGHNTVPILFSPTSISCGAPPPPPNSGKGIDTASFNGNRLLPGDSVWFNANFTVKNIPSTGGVITFTNSRIVDVETGALFTSSAPNAQITFSPTATCSSTTFSTMTNTWITTVPLKGDDEIFLTGVAIPVPSGGIPAGINVTWSGTFNTTGAPGMSIDWKWGAAVYSSIATDSNLLEVKAGHHTACRESNGDHAATPEGVNNRNQPWKGFVISGATGGGDANWTGSWSGTETVTPTAVTDPGPGPKG
;
A
#
# COMPACT_ATOMS: atom_id res chain seq x y z
N MET A 1 22.71 -13.51 -110.53
CA MET A 1 24.05 -12.91 -110.39
C MET A 1 24.70 -13.55 -109.15
N PHE A 2 25.83 -14.25 -109.35
CA PHE A 2 26.94 -14.58 -108.42
C PHE A 2 26.79 -14.16 -106.93
N GLN A 3 27.17 -14.88 -105.85
CA GLN A 3 28.19 -15.92 -105.61
C GLN A 3 28.14 -16.39 -104.12
N ARG A 4 28.36 -17.69 -103.87
CA ARG A 4 29.06 -18.39 -102.74
C ARG A 4 29.15 -17.79 -101.31
N PHE A 5 28.91 -18.60 -100.25
CA PHE A 5 29.95 -19.29 -99.41
C PHE A 5 29.39 -19.99 -98.13
N ARG A 6 29.79 -21.26 -97.97
CA ARG A 6 30.17 -22.08 -96.76
C ARG A 6 29.41 -22.07 -95.41
N THR A 7 28.95 -23.29 -95.06
CA THR A 7 29.22 -24.13 -93.86
C THR A 7 29.20 -23.53 -92.44
N ALA A 8 28.36 -24.08 -91.54
CA ALA A 8 28.73 -24.43 -90.16
C ALA A 8 27.67 -25.34 -89.50
N PHE A 9 28.14 -26.43 -88.89
CA PHE A 9 27.42 -27.36 -88.02
C PHE A 9 27.16 -26.67 -86.67
N GLY A 10 25.93 -26.65 -86.16
CA GLY A 10 25.57 -26.01 -84.89
C GLY A 10 24.88 -26.98 -83.94
N THR A 11 25.64 -27.56 -83.02
CA THR A 11 25.16 -28.31 -81.85
C THR A 11 24.58 -27.36 -80.81
N THR A 12 23.27 -27.44 -80.54
CA THR A 12 22.61 -26.73 -79.44
C THR A 12 22.75 -27.53 -78.14
N LEU A 13 23.59 -27.05 -77.24
CA LEU A 13 23.74 -27.52 -75.85
C LEU A 13 22.78 -26.71 -74.97
N GLY A 14 21.74 -27.35 -74.42
CA GLY A 14 20.79 -26.73 -73.50
C GLY A 14 21.43 -26.52 -72.13
N LEU A 15 21.52 -25.25 -71.70
CA LEU A 15 21.98 -24.86 -70.37
C LEU A 15 20.80 -25.00 -69.38
N ILE A 16 20.81 -26.04 -68.54
CA ILE A 16 19.89 -26.18 -67.42
C ILE A 16 20.40 -25.29 -66.28
N LEU A 17 19.73 -24.16 -66.01
CA LEU A 17 19.92 -23.40 -64.78
C LEU A 17 19.36 -24.23 -63.62
N LEU A 18 20.25 -24.88 -62.87
CA LEU A 18 19.96 -25.34 -61.51
C LEU A 18 19.90 -24.10 -60.61
N CYS A 19 18.69 -23.59 -60.36
CA CYS A 19 18.47 -22.67 -59.25
C CYS A 19 18.78 -23.42 -57.95
N ALA A 20 19.99 -23.24 -57.41
CA ALA A 20 20.29 -23.65 -56.05
C ALA A 20 19.43 -22.78 -55.11
N THR A 21 18.31 -23.33 -54.64
CA THR A 21 17.57 -22.69 -53.55
C THR A 21 18.49 -22.67 -52.33
N PRO A 22 18.73 -21.51 -51.70
CA PRO A 22 19.54 -21.45 -50.49
C PRO A 22 18.94 -22.40 -49.45
N VAL A 23 19.79 -23.27 -48.88
CA VAL A 23 19.42 -24.09 -47.73
C VAL A 23 19.18 -23.15 -46.56
N LEU A 24 17.95 -23.14 -46.05
CA LEU A 24 17.57 -22.43 -44.84
C LEU A 24 18.26 -23.10 -43.63
N ALA A 25 19.01 -22.34 -42.82
CA ALA A 25 19.77 -22.90 -41.71
C ALA A 25 18.89 -23.30 -40.52
N ASN A 26 17.66 -22.76 -40.43
CA ASN A 26 16.69 -22.91 -39.33
C ASN A 26 17.32 -22.62 -37.96
N HIS A 27 17.17 -21.40 -37.46
CA HIS A 27 17.84 -21.03 -36.23
C HIS A 27 17.04 -20.08 -35.34
N VAL A 28 17.27 -20.17 -34.03
CA VAL A 28 16.89 -19.12 -33.07
C VAL A 28 17.88 -17.97 -33.19
N ASP A 29 17.38 -16.76 -33.40
CA ASP A 29 18.15 -15.52 -33.52
C ASP A 29 18.44 -14.91 -32.16
N THR A 30 17.40 -14.81 -31.32
CA THR A 30 17.46 -14.13 -30.02
C THR A 30 16.59 -14.82 -29.00
N ALA A 31 17.02 -14.78 -27.74
CA ALA A 31 16.25 -15.23 -26.60
C ALA A 31 16.48 -14.26 -25.43
N ASN A 32 15.42 -13.58 -25.00
CA ASN A 32 15.47 -12.52 -23.98
C ASN A 32 14.50 -12.85 -22.85
N VAL A 33 14.92 -12.67 -21.61
CA VAL A 33 14.06 -12.84 -20.43
C VAL A 33 14.07 -11.59 -19.58
N THR A 34 12.88 -11.12 -19.24
CA THR A 34 12.69 -10.16 -18.15
C THR A 34 12.28 -10.91 -16.89
N VAL A 35 12.95 -10.65 -15.76
CA VAL A 35 12.69 -11.35 -14.48
C VAL A 35 12.23 -10.38 -13.39
N THR A 36 11.36 -10.89 -12.53
CA THR A 36 10.91 -10.25 -11.28
C THR A 36 11.13 -11.24 -10.12
N CYS A 37 10.77 -10.88 -8.89
CA CYS A 37 10.98 -11.75 -7.73
C CYS A 37 10.11 -13.02 -7.70
N ASN A 38 9.12 -13.15 -8.59
CA ASN A 38 8.20 -14.30 -8.63
C ASN A 38 7.70 -14.66 -10.05
N ALA A 39 8.18 -14.00 -11.09
CA ALA A 39 7.73 -14.24 -12.46
C ALA A 39 8.76 -13.83 -13.50
N PHE A 40 8.58 -14.32 -14.72
CA PHE A 40 9.38 -13.96 -15.88
C PHE A 40 8.56 -13.85 -17.16
N SER A 41 9.07 -13.10 -18.13
CA SER A 41 8.61 -13.11 -19.53
C SER A 41 9.76 -13.51 -20.44
N PHE A 42 9.60 -14.59 -21.19
CA PHE A 42 10.56 -15.09 -22.17
C PHE A 42 10.12 -14.72 -23.57
N SER A 43 10.93 -13.96 -24.30
CA SER A 43 10.71 -13.60 -25.71
C SER A 43 11.77 -14.23 -26.59
N VAL A 44 11.35 -14.85 -27.69
CA VAL A 44 12.23 -15.54 -28.62
C VAL A 44 11.91 -15.18 -30.07
N ALA A 45 12.95 -15.04 -30.88
CA ALA A 45 12.84 -14.90 -32.33
C ALA A 45 13.63 -16.01 -33.02
N ALA A 46 13.07 -16.55 -34.10
CA ALA A 46 13.71 -17.53 -34.96
C ALA A 46 13.50 -17.18 -36.43
N SER A 47 14.49 -17.49 -37.26
CA SER A 47 14.50 -17.14 -38.68
C SER A 47 14.99 -18.31 -39.55
N GLU A 48 14.87 -18.11 -40.86
CA GLU A 48 15.18 -19.11 -41.88
C GLU A 48 14.48 -20.45 -41.62
N LEU A 49 13.20 -20.41 -41.26
CA LEU A 49 12.41 -21.61 -41.00
C LEU A 49 11.80 -22.15 -42.30
N SER A 50 11.93 -23.45 -42.55
CA SER A 50 11.33 -24.10 -43.72
C SER A 50 9.79 -24.08 -43.65
N PRO A 51 9.10 -23.39 -44.59
CA PRO A 51 7.65 -23.24 -44.56
C PRO A 51 6.90 -24.58 -44.45
N GLY A 52 5.85 -24.62 -43.63
CA GLY A 52 5.03 -25.82 -43.41
C GLY A 52 5.66 -26.87 -42.49
N THR A 53 6.89 -26.66 -42.02
CA THR A 53 7.57 -27.56 -41.08
C THR A 53 7.22 -27.22 -39.64
N LYS A 54 7.08 -28.24 -38.80
CA LYS A 54 6.84 -28.09 -37.36
C LYS A 54 8.18 -28.06 -36.64
N TYR A 55 8.37 -27.06 -35.79
CA TYR A 55 9.53 -26.94 -34.92
C TYR A 55 9.11 -26.83 -33.46
N GLN A 56 10.09 -27.01 -32.58
CA GLN A 56 9.94 -26.79 -31.15
C GLN A 56 11.14 -26.00 -30.65
N ILE A 57 10.87 -24.92 -29.92
CA ILE A 57 11.89 -24.21 -29.17
C ILE A 57 11.81 -24.70 -27.73
N SER A 58 12.91 -25.22 -27.19
CA SER A 58 13.04 -25.55 -25.77
C SER A 58 13.90 -24.49 -25.07
N TYR A 59 13.52 -24.07 -23.87
CA TYR A 59 14.34 -23.17 -23.07
C TYR A 59 14.57 -23.74 -21.67
N THR A 60 15.72 -23.40 -21.09
CA THR A 60 16.12 -23.73 -19.73
C THR A 60 16.63 -22.46 -19.06
N ILE A 61 16.08 -22.14 -17.89
CA ILE A 61 16.50 -21.03 -17.04
C ILE A 61 17.02 -21.62 -15.73
N GLU A 62 18.24 -21.25 -15.38
CA GLU A 62 18.94 -21.61 -14.15
C GLU A 62 19.07 -20.39 -13.25
N THR A 63 19.05 -20.65 -11.95
CA THR A 63 19.10 -19.62 -10.90
C THR A 63 20.16 -19.98 -9.89
N SER A 64 21.05 -19.05 -9.54
CA SER A 64 22.09 -19.24 -8.52
C SER A 64 21.97 -18.14 -7.45
N PRO A 65 22.01 -18.47 -6.14
CA PRO A 65 22.42 -19.73 -5.51
C PRO A 65 21.29 -20.77 -5.29
N TYR A 66 20.20 -20.72 -6.05
CA TYR A 66 19.05 -21.61 -5.85
C TYR A 66 19.37 -23.09 -6.19
N SER A 67 18.95 -24.03 -5.34
CA SER A 67 19.19 -25.47 -5.50
C SER A 67 18.01 -26.26 -6.09
N GLY A 68 16.94 -25.57 -6.51
CA GLY A 68 15.80 -26.23 -7.16
C GLY A 68 16.08 -26.61 -8.62
N ALA A 69 15.14 -27.35 -9.21
CA ALA A 69 15.23 -27.75 -10.61
C ALA A 69 15.22 -26.52 -11.53
N PRO A 70 15.98 -26.53 -12.65
CA PRO A 70 15.91 -25.50 -13.67
C PRO A 70 14.48 -25.32 -14.20
N ILE A 71 14.09 -24.08 -14.47
CA ILE A 71 12.81 -23.78 -15.11
C ILE A 71 12.95 -24.15 -16.58
N THR A 72 12.14 -25.10 -17.04
CA THR A 72 12.15 -25.56 -18.44
C THR A 72 10.79 -25.33 -19.08
N GLY A 73 10.79 -25.09 -20.39
CA GLY A 73 9.56 -24.97 -21.17
C GLY A 73 9.78 -25.21 -22.65
N THR A 74 8.67 -25.40 -23.37
CA THR A 74 8.71 -25.59 -24.82
C THR A 74 7.65 -24.76 -25.54
N ILE A 75 8.00 -24.24 -26.71
CA ILE A 75 7.13 -23.46 -27.58
C ILE A 75 7.03 -24.21 -28.91
N PRO A 76 5.90 -24.89 -29.18
CA PRO A 76 5.67 -25.49 -30.49
C PRO A 76 5.37 -24.37 -31.52
N LEU A 77 5.94 -24.48 -32.71
CA LEU A 77 5.63 -23.57 -33.82
C LEU A 77 5.49 -24.34 -35.14
N THR A 78 4.72 -23.77 -36.06
CA THR A 78 4.69 -24.20 -37.47
C THR A 78 5.11 -23.02 -38.32
N ALA A 79 6.17 -23.20 -39.11
CA ALA A 79 6.72 -22.13 -39.93
C ALA A 79 5.69 -21.66 -40.95
N SER A 80 5.28 -20.40 -40.82
CA SER A 80 4.41 -19.73 -41.78
C SER A 80 5.20 -19.35 -43.04
N SER A 81 4.54 -18.83 -44.07
CA SER A 81 5.20 -18.43 -45.34
C SER A 81 6.29 -17.36 -45.18
N THR A 82 6.40 -16.74 -44.01
CA THR A 82 7.32 -15.64 -43.71
C THR A 82 8.71 -16.09 -43.25
N THR A 83 8.97 -17.39 -43.07
CA THR A 83 10.26 -17.97 -42.61
C THR A 83 10.77 -17.47 -41.25
N THR A 84 10.05 -16.56 -40.59
CA THR A 84 10.37 -16.00 -39.27
C THR A 84 9.27 -16.31 -38.26
N PHE A 85 9.65 -16.33 -36.99
CA PHE A 85 8.77 -16.58 -35.86
C PHE A 85 9.18 -15.71 -34.66
N GLU A 86 8.20 -15.12 -34.01
CA GLU A 86 8.37 -14.42 -32.72
C GLU A 86 7.29 -14.87 -31.75
N ALA A 87 7.67 -15.10 -30.49
CA ALA A 87 6.73 -15.39 -29.42
C ALA A 87 7.23 -14.89 -28.08
N THR A 88 6.28 -14.53 -27.23
CA THR A 88 6.52 -14.24 -25.81
C THR A 88 5.67 -15.17 -24.96
N VAL A 89 6.30 -15.85 -24.01
CA VAL A 89 5.63 -16.68 -22.99
C VAL A 89 5.87 -16.11 -21.60
N TRP A 90 4.90 -16.33 -20.73
CA TRP A 90 4.91 -15.86 -19.35
C TRP A 90 4.94 -17.05 -18.41
N GLY A 91 5.72 -16.94 -17.34
CA GLY A 91 5.79 -17.96 -16.30
C GLY A 91 5.97 -17.35 -14.92
N SER A 92 5.64 -18.14 -13.91
CA SER A 92 5.77 -17.77 -12.50
C SER A 92 6.58 -18.82 -11.74
N PHE A 93 7.28 -18.40 -10.70
CA PHE A 93 8.02 -19.25 -9.77
C PHE A 93 7.80 -18.76 -8.32
N PRO A 94 8.11 -19.58 -7.30
CA PRO A 94 7.99 -19.16 -5.90
C PRO A 94 8.77 -17.88 -5.63
N ALA A 95 8.24 -17.01 -4.77
CA ALA A 95 8.90 -15.75 -4.43
C ALA A 95 10.32 -15.98 -3.89
N LEU A 96 11.28 -15.32 -4.51
CA LEU A 96 12.69 -15.37 -4.15
C LEU A 96 12.99 -14.50 -2.92
N ILE A 97 13.92 -14.93 -2.06
CA ILE A 97 14.41 -14.15 -0.90
C ILE A 97 15.94 -14.20 -0.90
N GLY A 98 16.58 -13.04 -1.06
CA GLY A 98 18.02 -12.89 -1.24
C GLY A 98 18.40 -12.44 -2.65
N THR A 99 19.70 -12.54 -2.97
CA THR A 99 20.24 -12.15 -4.26
C THR A 99 20.39 -13.36 -5.18
N TYR A 100 19.84 -13.27 -6.39
CA TYR A 100 19.87 -14.34 -7.39
C TYR A 100 20.43 -13.84 -8.70
N ASN A 101 21.20 -14.70 -9.37
CA ASN A 101 21.64 -14.54 -10.75
C ASN A 101 20.90 -15.54 -11.64
N PHE A 102 20.55 -15.11 -12.84
CA PHE A 102 19.88 -15.96 -13.83
C PHE A 102 20.79 -16.25 -15.01
N THR A 103 20.81 -17.50 -15.44
CA THR A 103 21.48 -17.99 -16.65
C THR A 103 20.53 -18.91 -17.40
N GLY A 104 20.82 -19.22 -18.67
CA GLY A 104 19.94 -20.10 -19.42
C GLY A 104 20.25 -20.18 -20.90
N THR A 105 19.60 -21.11 -21.57
CA THR A 105 19.74 -21.37 -23.00
C THR A 105 18.37 -21.59 -23.64
N ALA A 106 18.28 -21.24 -24.93
CA ALA A 106 17.15 -21.56 -25.79
C ALA A 106 17.65 -22.30 -27.03
N SER A 107 16.97 -23.39 -27.38
CA SER A 107 17.36 -24.29 -28.48
C SER A 107 16.20 -24.50 -29.42
N LEU A 108 16.44 -24.37 -30.72
CA LEU A 108 15.57 -24.97 -31.73
C LEU A 108 15.93 -26.46 -31.80
N VAL A 109 15.00 -27.34 -31.44
CA VAL A 109 15.28 -28.77 -31.29
C VAL A 109 15.83 -29.36 -32.59
N GLY A 110 17.02 -29.95 -32.52
CA GLY A 110 17.72 -30.54 -33.67
C GLY A 110 18.55 -29.56 -34.51
N HIS A 111 18.61 -28.28 -34.11
CA HIS A 111 19.33 -27.21 -34.83
C HIS A 111 20.32 -26.49 -33.91
N ASN A 112 20.12 -25.19 -33.63
CA ASN A 112 21.04 -24.37 -32.84
C ASN A 112 20.57 -24.14 -31.40
N THR A 113 21.50 -23.65 -30.57
CA THR A 113 21.26 -23.20 -29.20
C THR A 113 21.92 -21.84 -28.99
N VAL A 114 21.20 -20.92 -28.34
CA VAL A 114 21.69 -19.58 -27.99
C VAL A 114 21.60 -19.35 -26.47
N PRO A 115 22.48 -18.52 -25.88
CA PRO A 115 22.32 -18.08 -24.50
C PRO A 115 21.11 -17.14 -24.37
N ILE A 116 20.43 -17.20 -23.23
CA ILE A 116 19.36 -16.25 -22.88
C ILE A 116 19.97 -14.97 -22.30
N LEU A 117 19.53 -13.82 -22.78
CA LEU A 117 19.88 -12.52 -22.19
C LEU A 117 18.85 -12.14 -21.13
N PHE A 118 19.29 -11.92 -19.89
CA PHE A 118 18.44 -11.58 -18.76
C PHE A 118 18.43 -10.09 -18.46
N SER A 119 17.25 -9.55 -18.15
CA SER A 119 17.06 -8.18 -17.70
C SER A 119 16.17 -8.15 -16.45
N PRO A 120 16.72 -7.87 -15.25
CA PRO A 120 18.14 -7.78 -14.92
C PRO A 120 18.85 -9.15 -14.89
N THR A 121 20.19 -9.15 -14.97
CA THR A 121 21.01 -10.37 -14.82
C THR A 121 21.10 -10.86 -13.37
N SER A 122 20.99 -9.93 -12.41
CA SER A 122 20.89 -10.21 -10.99
C SER A 122 19.71 -9.45 -10.36
N ILE A 123 18.97 -10.11 -9.48
CA ILE A 123 17.87 -9.50 -8.72
C ILE A 123 18.11 -9.71 -7.22
N SER A 124 17.92 -8.65 -6.44
CA SER A 124 17.89 -8.73 -4.98
C SER A 124 16.44 -8.63 -4.52
N CYS A 125 15.93 -9.71 -3.97
CA CYS A 125 14.58 -9.80 -3.45
C CYS A 125 14.63 -9.75 -1.93
N GLY A 126 14.02 -8.72 -1.34
CA GLY A 126 13.86 -8.67 0.11
C GLY A 126 12.92 -9.79 0.60
N ALA A 127 13.08 -10.21 1.85
CA ALA A 127 11.97 -10.87 2.53
C ALA A 127 10.74 -9.95 2.42
N PRO A 128 9.51 -10.49 2.27
CA PRO A 128 8.31 -9.67 2.41
C PRO A 128 8.43 -8.87 3.71
N PRO A 129 8.14 -7.56 3.70
CA PRO A 129 8.11 -6.82 4.96
C PRO A 129 7.19 -7.58 5.92
N PRO A 130 7.58 -7.75 7.20
CA PRO A 130 6.73 -8.43 8.16
C PRO A 130 5.34 -7.80 8.12
N PRO A 131 4.25 -8.59 8.23
CA PRO A 131 2.91 -8.05 8.26
C PRO A 131 2.85 -6.93 9.30
N PRO A 132 2.22 -5.78 9.00
CA PRO A 132 2.02 -4.76 10.01
C PRO A 132 1.30 -5.38 11.20
N ASN A 133 1.77 -5.09 12.42
CA ASN A 133 1.06 -5.55 13.60
C ASN A 133 -0.25 -4.77 13.68
N SER A 134 -1.37 -5.47 13.86
CA SER A 134 -2.71 -4.87 13.86
C SER A 134 -3.47 -5.22 15.14
N GLY A 135 -4.32 -4.30 15.60
CA GLY A 135 -5.21 -4.50 16.73
C GLY A 135 -6.45 -3.63 16.61
N LYS A 136 -7.62 -4.17 16.95
CA LYS A 136 -8.87 -3.40 16.95
C LYS A 136 -9.05 -2.74 18.32
N GLY A 137 -9.31 -1.44 18.32
CA GLY A 137 -9.78 -0.72 19.51
C GLY A 137 -11.28 -0.50 19.43
N ILE A 138 -11.99 -0.72 20.52
CA ILE A 138 -13.42 -0.42 20.66
C ILE A 138 -13.64 0.11 22.07
N ASP A 139 -14.22 1.30 22.21
CA ASP A 139 -14.51 1.86 23.52
C ASP A 139 -15.88 2.52 23.51
N THR A 140 -16.63 2.39 24.61
CA THR A 140 -18.02 2.84 24.73
C THR A 140 -18.19 3.70 25.97
N ALA A 141 -18.80 4.86 25.80
CA ALA A 141 -19.14 5.77 26.88
C ALA A 141 -20.49 6.46 26.60
N SER A 142 -21.11 6.95 27.67
CA SER A 142 -22.42 7.60 27.59
C SER A 142 -22.27 9.12 27.49
N PHE A 143 -23.17 9.74 26.73
CA PHE A 143 -23.42 11.18 26.85
C PHE A 143 -24.08 11.49 28.19
N ASN A 144 -23.92 12.72 28.65
CA ASN A 144 -24.50 13.21 29.90
C ASN A 144 -26.01 13.47 29.75
N GLY A 145 -26.61 14.02 30.82
CA GLY A 145 -28.05 14.30 30.88
C GLY A 145 -28.56 15.44 29.99
N ASN A 146 -27.71 16.08 29.19
CA ASN A 146 -28.11 17.20 28.34
C ASN A 146 -28.45 16.73 26.92
N ARG A 147 -29.61 17.15 26.44
CA ARG A 147 -30.00 16.99 25.04
C ARG A 147 -29.20 17.95 24.18
N LEU A 148 -28.68 17.49 23.04
CA LEU A 148 -27.94 18.34 22.11
C LEU A 148 -28.90 18.98 21.10
N LEU A 149 -28.77 20.30 20.92
CA LEU A 149 -29.66 21.09 20.08
C LEU A 149 -29.08 21.25 18.66
N PRO A 150 -29.93 21.32 17.63
CA PRO A 150 -29.49 21.64 16.28
C PRO A 150 -28.77 22.99 16.24
N GLY A 151 -27.70 23.08 15.43
CA GLY A 151 -26.87 24.28 15.32
C GLY A 151 -25.57 24.22 16.13
N ASP A 152 -25.54 23.41 17.18
CA ASP A 152 -24.30 23.09 17.90
C ASP A 152 -23.46 22.06 17.11
N SER A 153 -22.23 21.84 17.56
CA SER A 153 -21.34 20.82 17.03
C SER A 153 -20.68 20.02 18.14
N VAL A 154 -20.49 18.73 17.92
CA VAL A 154 -19.79 17.82 18.82
C VAL A 154 -18.36 17.62 18.33
N TRP A 155 -17.38 18.03 19.12
CA TRP A 155 -15.97 17.74 18.92
C TRP A 155 -15.64 16.37 19.52
N PHE A 156 -15.75 15.32 18.70
CA PHE A 156 -15.27 13.99 19.06
C PHE A 156 -13.77 13.96 18.94
N ASN A 157 -13.09 13.52 19.99
CA ASN A 157 -11.64 13.43 19.99
C ASN A 157 -11.14 12.25 20.84
N ALA A 158 -9.97 11.74 20.48
CA ALA A 158 -9.34 10.63 21.16
C ALA A 158 -7.88 10.95 21.47
N ASN A 159 -7.41 10.44 22.60
CA ASN A 159 -6.02 10.48 22.98
C ASN A 159 -5.55 9.09 23.45
N PHE A 160 -4.25 8.94 23.59
CA PHE A 160 -3.67 7.70 24.09
C PHE A 160 -2.36 7.94 24.83
N THR A 161 -1.96 6.94 25.61
CA THR A 161 -0.58 6.72 26.03
C THR A 161 -0.06 5.45 25.39
N VAL A 162 1.26 5.35 25.24
CA VAL A 162 1.89 4.15 24.69
C VAL A 162 3.06 3.70 25.54
N LYS A 163 3.17 2.39 25.73
CA LYS A 163 4.29 1.73 26.38
C LYS A 163 5.14 1.00 25.33
N ASN A 164 6.40 0.76 25.67
CA ASN A 164 7.36 0.03 24.83
C ASN A 164 7.68 0.72 23.50
N ILE A 165 7.86 2.05 23.49
CA ILE A 165 8.33 2.77 22.31
C ILE A 165 9.79 2.37 22.02
N PRO A 166 10.15 1.88 20.82
CA PRO A 166 11.53 1.56 20.47
C PRO A 166 12.42 2.80 20.48
N SER A 167 13.69 2.63 20.87
CA SER A 167 14.68 3.72 20.86
C SER A 167 14.98 4.28 19.46
N THR A 168 14.69 3.52 18.41
CA THR A 168 14.79 3.95 17.01
C THR A 168 13.57 4.74 16.53
N GLY A 169 12.52 4.85 17.34
CA GLY A 169 11.22 5.37 16.93
C GLY A 169 10.30 4.31 16.35
N GLY A 170 9.12 4.75 15.93
CA GLY A 170 8.08 3.87 15.40
C GLY A 170 6.88 4.65 14.91
N VAL A 171 6.04 4.01 14.11
CA VAL A 171 4.81 4.61 13.59
C VAL A 171 3.59 3.82 14.06
N ILE A 172 2.61 4.53 14.60
CA ILE A 172 1.26 4.02 14.87
C ILE A 172 0.33 4.68 13.86
N THR A 173 -0.52 3.89 13.22
CA THR A 173 -1.64 4.41 12.42
C THR A 173 -2.96 3.96 13.03
N PHE A 174 -3.98 4.81 12.91
CA PHE A 174 -5.34 4.49 13.30
C PHE A 174 -6.28 4.73 12.12
N THR A 175 -6.96 3.68 11.67
CA THR A 175 -7.78 3.69 10.45
C THR A 175 -9.13 3.02 10.67
N ASN A 176 -10.00 3.06 9.66
CA ASN A 176 -11.33 2.45 9.68
C ASN A 176 -12.18 2.93 10.87
N SER A 177 -12.04 4.21 11.21
CA SER A 177 -12.62 4.78 12.41
C SER A 177 -14.13 4.96 12.27
N ARG A 178 -14.90 4.53 13.28
CA ARG A 178 -16.36 4.60 13.31
C ARG A 178 -16.87 5.05 14.68
N ILE A 179 -17.79 6.00 14.66
CA ILE A 179 -18.49 6.52 15.84
C ILE A 179 -19.98 6.25 15.65
N VAL A 180 -20.54 5.43 16.53
CA VAL A 180 -21.88 4.86 16.38
C VAL A 180 -22.70 5.10 17.64
N ASP A 181 -23.94 5.52 17.48
CA ASP A 181 -24.96 5.45 18.52
C ASP A 181 -25.35 3.98 18.72
N VAL A 182 -25.14 3.47 19.93
CA VAL A 182 -25.34 2.06 20.27
C VAL A 182 -26.81 1.64 20.13
N GLU A 183 -27.75 2.54 20.42
CA GLU A 183 -29.18 2.20 20.43
C GLU A 183 -29.75 2.12 19.02
N THR A 184 -29.39 3.07 18.18
CA THR A 184 -29.92 3.18 16.82
C THR A 184 -29.04 2.49 15.77
N GLY A 185 -27.78 2.20 16.10
CA GLY A 185 -26.76 1.78 15.15
C GLY A 185 -26.38 2.89 14.14
N ALA A 186 -26.90 4.11 14.32
CA ALA A 186 -26.66 5.22 13.41
C ALA A 186 -25.23 5.73 13.55
N LEU A 187 -24.60 5.99 12.41
CA LEU A 187 -23.28 6.62 12.36
C LEU A 187 -23.42 8.13 12.60
N PHE A 188 -22.62 8.68 13.51
CA PHE A 188 -22.47 10.14 13.63
C PHE A 188 -21.77 10.75 12.41
N THR A 189 -20.88 9.97 11.78
CA THR A 189 -20.17 10.33 10.55
C THR A 189 -19.83 9.06 9.76
N SER A 190 -19.64 9.19 8.44
CA SER A 190 -19.16 8.10 7.60
C SER A 190 -17.79 7.56 8.02
N SER A 191 -16.94 8.41 8.62
CA SER A 191 -15.66 8.04 9.24
C SER A 191 -15.04 9.23 9.98
N ALA A 192 -14.52 9.03 11.20
CA ALA A 192 -13.58 10.00 11.75
C ALA A 192 -12.26 9.94 10.95
N PRO A 193 -11.47 11.03 10.87
CA PRO A 193 -10.22 11.03 10.13
C PRO A 193 -9.24 9.96 10.61
N ASN A 194 -8.42 9.48 9.68
CA ASN A 194 -7.32 8.58 9.99
C ASN A 194 -6.28 9.31 10.85
N ALA A 195 -5.37 8.55 11.46
CA ALA A 195 -4.22 9.11 12.14
C ALA A 195 -2.92 8.40 11.76
N GLN A 196 -1.84 9.16 11.73
CA GLN A 196 -0.47 8.66 11.68
C GLN A 196 0.35 9.38 12.75
N ILE A 197 0.83 8.62 13.74
CA ILE A 197 1.63 9.11 14.84
C ILE A 197 3.04 8.55 14.70
N THR A 198 4.01 9.45 14.58
CA THR A 198 5.43 9.12 14.41
C THR A 198 6.19 9.46 15.68
N PHE A 199 6.71 8.45 16.36
CA PHE A 199 7.65 8.61 17.47
C PHE A 199 9.05 8.81 16.91
N SER A 200 9.63 9.98 17.13
CA SER A 200 10.91 10.38 16.53
C SER A 200 12.00 10.63 17.60
N PRO A 201 13.23 10.10 17.43
CA PRO A 201 14.37 10.39 18.30
C PRO A 201 14.83 11.85 18.24
N THR A 202 14.51 12.57 17.16
CA THR A 202 14.94 13.97 16.96
C THR A 202 13.86 14.98 17.33
N ALA A 203 12.63 14.53 17.61
CA ALA A 203 11.56 15.43 18.06
C ALA A 203 11.78 15.80 19.53
N THR A 204 11.73 17.10 19.83
CA THR A 204 11.84 17.64 21.20
C THR A 204 10.48 17.93 21.83
N CYS A 205 9.45 18.14 21.02
CA CYS A 205 8.07 18.42 21.38
C CYS A 205 7.10 17.71 20.41
N SER A 206 5.83 17.57 20.80
CA SER A 206 4.78 17.00 19.97
C SER A 206 4.07 18.06 19.12
N SER A 207 3.71 17.70 17.90
CA SER A 207 2.97 18.56 16.97
C SER A 207 2.05 17.73 16.09
N THR A 208 0.96 18.32 15.63
CA THR A 208 0.01 17.67 14.72
C THR A 208 -0.41 18.61 13.61
N THR A 209 -0.73 18.04 12.45
CA THR A 209 -1.25 18.74 11.29
C THR A 209 -2.33 17.89 10.63
N PHE A 210 -3.22 18.51 9.85
CA PHE A 210 -4.28 17.78 9.16
C PHE A 210 -4.05 17.76 7.64
N SER A 211 -3.94 16.56 7.08
CA SER A 211 -3.89 16.35 5.63
C SER A 211 -5.30 16.15 5.08
N THR A 212 -5.83 17.16 4.40
CA THR A 212 -7.13 17.07 3.72
C THR A 212 -7.10 16.09 2.54
N MET A 213 -5.94 15.91 1.91
CA MET A 213 -5.76 15.00 0.77
C MET A 213 -5.99 13.53 1.15
N THR A 214 -5.57 13.15 2.35
CA THR A 214 -5.69 11.76 2.84
C THR A 214 -6.71 11.60 3.96
N ASN A 215 -7.35 12.70 4.38
CA ASN A 215 -8.20 12.76 5.57
C ASN A 215 -7.49 12.19 6.81
N THR A 216 -6.29 12.68 7.10
CA THR A 216 -5.39 12.11 8.13
C THR A 216 -4.80 13.18 9.04
N TRP A 217 -4.88 12.97 10.35
CA TRP A 217 -4.06 13.67 11.34
C TRP A 217 -2.64 13.11 11.35
N ILE A 218 -1.64 13.97 11.14
CA ILE A 218 -0.22 13.60 11.10
C ILE A 218 0.44 14.22 12.33
N THR A 219 0.74 13.37 13.31
CA THR A 219 1.31 13.76 14.60
C THR A 219 2.75 13.26 14.71
N THR A 220 3.66 14.12 15.14
CA THR A 220 5.04 13.75 15.53
C THR A 220 5.17 13.89 17.03
N VAL A 221 5.77 12.90 17.70
CA VAL A 221 5.92 12.84 19.15
C VAL A 221 7.37 12.47 19.51
N PRO A 222 7.97 13.05 20.57
CA PRO A 222 9.24 12.58 21.10
C PRO A 222 9.19 11.14 21.60
N LEU A 223 10.33 10.43 21.65
CA LEU A 223 10.38 9.03 22.12
C LEU A 223 9.94 8.84 23.58
N LYS A 224 10.03 9.88 24.41
CA LYS A 224 9.53 9.82 25.79
C LYS A 224 8.01 9.70 25.88
N GLY A 225 7.30 9.95 24.77
CA GLY A 225 5.84 10.02 24.75
C GLY A 225 5.30 11.25 25.49
N ASP A 226 4.05 11.12 25.94
CA ASP A 226 3.35 12.06 26.79
C ASP A 226 2.33 11.28 27.63
N ASP A 227 1.75 11.89 28.67
CA ASP A 227 0.65 11.29 29.43
C ASP A 227 -0.69 11.36 28.67
N GLU A 228 -0.79 12.24 27.67
CA GLU A 228 -1.85 12.22 26.66
C GLU A 228 -1.28 12.68 25.31
N ILE A 229 -1.46 11.84 24.28
CA ILE A 229 -1.08 12.13 22.90
C ILE A 229 -2.35 12.14 22.05
N PHE A 230 -2.55 13.19 21.26
CA PHE A 230 -3.68 13.28 20.34
C PHE A 230 -3.64 12.15 19.30
N LEU A 231 -4.71 11.35 19.27
CA LEU A 231 -4.90 10.26 18.31
C LEU A 231 -5.59 10.78 17.05
N THR A 232 -6.84 11.20 17.18
CA THR A 232 -7.66 11.72 16.06
C THR A 232 -8.84 12.51 16.63
N GLY A 233 -9.49 13.32 15.79
CA GLY A 233 -10.68 14.06 16.16
C GLY A 233 -11.45 14.60 14.95
N VAL A 234 -12.73 14.89 15.16
CA VAL A 234 -13.66 15.42 14.16
C VAL A 234 -14.76 16.25 14.82
N ALA A 235 -15.05 17.42 14.25
CA ALA A 235 -16.21 18.23 14.62
C ALA A 235 -17.41 17.81 13.76
N ILE A 236 -18.50 17.40 14.40
CA ILE A 236 -19.73 16.93 13.73
C ILE A 236 -20.89 17.85 14.11
N PRO A 237 -21.60 18.46 13.14
CA PRO A 237 -22.78 19.26 13.45
C PRO A 237 -23.90 18.39 14.01
N VAL A 238 -24.60 18.88 15.03
CA VAL A 238 -25.78 18.20 15.57
C VAL A 238 -26.89 18.22 14.50
N PRO A 239 -27.48 17.06 14.15
CA PRO A 239 -28.51 16.99 13.11
C PRO A 239 -29.76 17.81 13.49
N SER A 240 -30.61 18.13 12.50
CA SER A 240 -31.83 18.94 12.71
C SER A 240 -32.80 18.35 13.74
N GLY A 241 -32.77 17.03 13.95
CA GLY A 241 -33.54 16.35 14.99
C GLY A 241 -32.98 16.51 16.40
N GLY A 242 -31.77 17.04 16.57
CA GLY A 242 -31.01 16.99 17.81
C GLY A 242 -30.46 15.60 18.12
N ILE A 243 -29.73 15.47 19.22
CA ILE A 243 -29.29 14.18 19.78
C ILE A 243 -29.92 14.04 21.17
N PRO A 244 -30.61 12.91 21.48
CA PRO A 244 -31.18 12.69 22.81
C PRO A 244 -30.12 12.72 23.92
N ALA A 245 -30.55 13.06 25.14
CA ALA A 245 -29.69 12.98 26.31
C ALA A 245 -29.37 11.52 26.66
N GLY A 246 -28.21 11.27 27.27
CA GLY A 246 -27.90 9.97 27.87
C GLY A 246 -27.60 8.83 26.90
N ILE A 247 -27.48 9.09 25.59
CA ILE A 247 -27.19 8.04 24.61
C ILE A 247 -25.84 7.37 24.87
N ASN A 248 -25.74 6.10 24.48
CA ASN A 248 -24.46 5.39 24.50
C ASN A 248 -23.79 5.50 23.13
N VAL A 249 -22.51 5.83 23.13
CA VAL A 249 -21.71 5.97 21.90
C VAL A 249 -20.54 5.01 21.96
N THR A 250 -20.33 4.27 20.88
CA THR A 250 -19.15 3.44 20.69
C THR A 250 -18.25 4.07 19.63
N TRP A 251 -16.98 4.25 19.97
CA TRP A 251 -15.92 4.57 19.02
C TRP A 251 -15.06 3.33 18.78
N SER A 252 -14.86 2.95 17.52
CA SER A 252 -13.93 1.89 17.14
C SER A 252 -12.98 2.30 16.02
N GLY A 253 -11.88 1.56 15.88
CA GLY A 253 -10.97 1.65 14.74
C GLY A 253 -9.87 0.58 14.82
N THR A 254 -8.92 0.65 13.89
CA THR A 254 -7.83 -0.31 13.77
C THR A 254 -6.49 0.39 13.96
N PHE A 255 -5.74 -0.03 14.97
CA PHE A 255 -4.35 0.36 15.19
C PHE A 255 -3.44 -0.54 14.35
N ASN A 256 -2.50 0.05 13.62
CA ASN A 256 -1.40 -0.68 13.01
C ASN A 256 -0.05 -0.09 13.42
N THR A 257 0.93 -0.92 13.74
CA THR A 257 2.30 -0.46 14.05
C THR A 257 3.31 -0.94 13.01
N THR A 258 4.26 -0.08 12.67
CA THR A 258 5.39 -0.37 11.77
C THR A 258 6.70 0.01 12.46
N GLY A 259 7.69 -0.88 12.39
CA GLY A 259 8.99 -0.69 13.06
C GLY A 259 8.93 -0.79 14.59
N ALA A 260 7.79 -1.22 15.17
CA ALA A 260 7.55 -1.21 16.61
C ALA A 260 6.66 -2.38 17.08
N PRO A 261 7.18 -3.62 17.10
CA PRO A 261 6.47 -4.75 17.70
C PRO A 261 6.34 -4.59 19.21
N GLY A 262 5.17 -4.93 19.76
CA GLY A 262 4.94 -4.96 21.22
C GLY A 262 4.62 -3.62 21.87
N MET A 263 4.36 -2.57 21.08
CA MET A 263 3.74 -1.35 21.60
C MET A 263 2.37 -1.67 22.19
N SER A 264 2.13 -1.22 23.42
CA SER A 264 0.83 -1.32 24.09
C SER A 264 0.21 0.07 24.16
N ILE A 265 -0.97 0.21 23.57
CA ILE A 265 -1.66 1.47 23.32
C ILE A 265 -2.86 1.53 24.26
N ASP A 266 -2.81 2.44 25.23
CA ASP A 266 -3.89 2.71 26.17
C ASP A 266 -4.63 3.95 25.66
N TRP A 267 -5.73 3.75 24.94
CA TRP A 267 -6.50 4.83 24.32
C TRP A 267 -7.83 5.06 25.02
N LYS A 268 -8.32 6.29 24.90
CA LYS A 268 -9.61 6.76 25.43
C LYS A 268 -10.14 7.88 24.52
N TRP A 269 -11.42 8.17 24.62
CA TRP A 269 -12.05 9.23 23.82
C TRP A 269 -12.96 10.12 24.64
N GLY A 270 -13.24 11.31 24.13
CA GLY A 270 -14.11 12.30 24.72
C GLY A 270 -14.89 13.05 23.65
N ALA A 271 -15.96 13.73 24.07
CA ALA A 271 -16.75 14.58 23.22
C ALA A 271 -17.18 15.86 23.96
N ALA A 272 -16.73 17.01 23.46
CA ALA A 272 -17.17 18.33 23.91
C ALA A 272 -18.18 18.92 22.94
N VAL A 273 -19.12 19.73 23.44
CA VAL A 273 -20.09 20.42 22.61
C VAL A 273 -19.68 21.88 22.48
N TYR A 274 -19.73 22.40 21.26
CA TYR A 274 -19.42 23.77 20.93
C TYR A 274 -20.61 24.42 20.24
N SER A 275 -20.99 25.60 20.73
CA SER A 275 -21.98 26.46 20.07
C SER A 275 -21.48 27.03 18.74
N SER A 276 -20.15 27.05 18.54
CA SER A 276 -19.50 27.39 17.28
C SER A 276 -18.08 26.81 17.27
N ILE A 277 -17.75 26.02 16.26
CA ILE A 277 -16.41 25.47 16.03
C ILE A 277 -16.18 25.31 14.53
N ALA A 278 -14.93 25.40 14.08
CA ALA A 278 -14.61 25.10 12.68
C ALA A 278 -14.84 23.63 12.36
N THR A 279 -15.43 23.36 11.20
CA THR A 279 -15.47 22.01 10.62
C THR A 279 -14.22 21.72 9.80
N ASP A 280 -13.47 22.75 9.39
CA ASP A 280 -12.13 22.59 8.82
C ASP A 280 -11.13 22.36 9.96
N SER A 281 -10.64 21.13 10.05
CA SER A 281 -9.64 20.68 11.01
C SER A 281 -8.38 21.55 11.05
N ASN A 282 -7.99 22.19 9.94
CA ASN A 282 -6.79 23.04 9.91
C ASN A 282 -6.97 24.35 10.69
N LEU A 283 -8.20 24.80 10.93
CA LEU A 283 -8.48 26.01 11.70
C LEU A 283 -8.54 25.77 13.21
N LEU A 284 -8.55 24.50 13.64
CA LEU A 284 -8.71 24.14 15.04
C LEU A 284 -7.42 24.29 15.85
N GLU A 285 -6.25 24.23 15.19
CA GLU A 285 -4.94 24.22 15.84
C GLU A 285 -4.91 23.24 17.03
N VAL A 286 -5.24 21.98 16.76
CA VAL A 286 -5.43 20.97 17.82
C VAL A 286 -4.12 20.72 18.57
N LYS A 287 -4.16 20.78 19.90
CA LYS A 287 -3.01 20.50 20.77
C LYS A 287 -2.60 19.02 20.66
N ALA A 288 -1.36 18.76 20.27
CA ALA A 288 -0.88 17.41 19.95
C ALA A 288 -0.55 16.53 21.17
N GLY A 289 -0.15 17.13 22.29
CA GLY A 289 0.18 16.43 23.54
C GLY A 289 -0.10 17.31 24.75
N HIS A 290 -0.36 16.73 25.91
CA HIS A 290 -0.73 17.49 27.10
C HIS A 290 0.44 18.33 27.64
N HIS A 291 1.61 17.71 27.86
CA HIS A 291 2.78 18.40 28.42
C HIS A 291 3.87 18.71 27.40
N THR A 292 3.86 18.04 26.25
CA THR A 292 4.97 18.10 25.30
C THR A 292 4.68 18.91 24.04
N ALA A 293 3.52 19.55 23.91
CA ALA A 293 3.14 20.27 22.70
C ALA A 293 4.10 21.42 22.34
N CYS A 294 4.38 21.60 21.04
CA CYS A 294 5.37 22.57 20.56
C CYS A 294 4.94 24.04 20.68
N ARG A 295 3.66 24.38 20.45
CA ARG A 295 3.20 25.79 20.41
C ARG A 295 2.37 26.17 21.64
N GLU A 296 1.90 25.18 22.39
CA GLU A 296 0.86 25.29 23.41
C GLU A 296 1.44 24.90 24.77
N SER A 297 2.10 25.85 25.42
CA SER A 297 2.64 25.66 26.78
C SER A 297 1.59 26.07 27.83
N ASN A 298 0.51 25.31 27.90
CA ASN A 298 -0.57 25.48 28.88
C ASN A 298 -0.95 24.11 29.49
N GLY A 299 -1.85 24.11 30.48
CA GLY A 299 -2.32 22.90 31.16
C GLY A 299 -3.46 22.17 30.44
N ASP A 300 -3.77 22.53 29.20
CA ASP A 300 -4.92 21.99 28.48
C ASP A 300 -4.58 20.57 27.98
N HIS A 301 -5.58 19.70 27.97
CA HIS A 301 -5.43 18.32 27.52
C HIS A 301 -5.04 18.23 26.04
N ALA A 302 -4.42 17.12 25.66
CA ALA A 302 -4.27 16.79 24.24
C ALA A 302 -5.65 16.75 23.57
N ALA A 303 -5.70 17.10 22.28
CA ALA A 303 -6.93 17.27 21.49
C ALA A 303 -7.74 18.55 21.72
N THR A 304 -7.29 19.46 22.60
CA THR A 304 -7.93 20.76 22.77
C THR A 304 -7.83 21.60 21.48
N PRO A 305 -8.93 22.17 20.95
CA PRO A 305 -8.88 23.13 19.85
C PRO A 305 -8.35 24.49 20.33
N GLU A 306 -7.10 24.83 20.01
CA GLU A 306 -6.41 26.03 20.51
C GLU A 306 -6.53 27.24 19.58
N GLY A 307 -7.05 27.01 18.37
CA GLY A 307 -7.18 28.04 17.35
C GLY A 307 -8.25 29.08 17.66
N VAL A 308 -8.41 30.00 16.70
CA VAL A 308 -9.38 31.10 16.75
C VAL A 308 -10.27 31.11 15.51
N ASN A 309 -11.45 31.70 15.64
CA ASN A 309 -12.34 31.95 14.52
C ASN A 309 -11.89 33.16 13.68
N ASN A 310 -12.63 33.47 12.61
CA ASN A 310 -12.36 34.62 11.72
C ASN A 310 -12.51 36.01 12.37
N ARG A 311 -12.98 36.07 13.62
CA ARG A 311 -13.05 37.28 14.45
C ARG A 311 -11.99 37.28 15.56
N ASN A 312 -10.99 36.38 15.47
CA ASN A 312 -9.92 36.22 16.45
C ASN A 312 -10.44 35.85 17.86
N GLN A 313 -11.56 35.13 17.93
CA GLN A 313 -12.10 34.60 19.18
C GLN A 313 -11.68 33.13 19.34
N PRO A 314 -11.10 32.72 20.49
CA PRO A 314 -10.69 31.32 20.71
C PRO A 314 -11.86 30.35 20.62
N TRP A 315 -11.65 29.21 19.96
CA TRP A 315 -12.68 28.16 19.89
C TRP A 315 -13.14 27.73 21.29
N LYS A 316 -12.20 27.67 22.24
CA LYS A 316 -12.44 27.38 23.66
C LYS A 316 -13.54 28.23 24.31
N GLY A 317 -13.77 29.46 23.83
CA GLY A 317 -14.83 30.34 24.35
C GLY A 317 -16.25 29.93 23.95
N PHE A 318 -16.41 28.95 23.06
CA PHE A 318 -17.70 28.49 22.55
C PHE A 318 -18.12 27.13 23.12
N VAL A 319 -17.32 26.52 24.01
CA VAL A 319 -17.66 25.24 24.63
C VAL A 319 -18.87 25.39 25.55
N ILE A 320 -19.79 24.44 25.48
CA ILE A 320 -21.02 24.38 26.27
C ILE A 320 -21.19 22.96 26.83
N SER A 321 -22.11 22.81 27.79
CA SER A 321 -22.38 21.53 28.41
C SER A 321 -23.08 20.56 27.47
N GLY A 322 -22.64 19.30 27.43
CA GLY A 322 -23.24 18.25 26.60
C GLY A 322 -22.26 17.17 26.18
N ALA A 323 -22.77 16.14 25.48
CA ALA A 323 -22.00 14.96 25.11
C ALA A 323 -21.32 14.34 26.35
N THR A 324 -20.01 14.07 26.35
CA THR A 324 -19.34 13.59 27.56
C THR A 324 -18.88 14.73 28.48
N GLY A 325 -18.97 15.98 28.03
CA GLY A 325 -18.38 17.16 28.67
C GLY A 325 -19.33 17.99 29.54
N GLY A 326 -18.75 18.67 30.53
CA GLY A 326 -19.47 19.58 31.43
C GLY A 326 -19.67 21.00 30.88
N GLY A 327 -18.90 21.42 29.87
CA GLY A 327 -18.77 22.82 29.44
C GLY A 327 -17.60 23.54 30.12
N ASP A 328 -17.60 24.88 30.06
CA ASP A 328 -16.61 25.78 30.67
C ASP A 328 -15.15 25.53 30.24
N ALA A 329 -14.35 24.83 31.06
CA ALA A 329 -12.96 24.49 30.77
C ALA A 329 -12.80 23.05 30.23
N ASN A 330 -13.90 22.34 29.99
CA ASN A 330 -13.89 20.95 29.51
C ASN A 330 -13.93 20.89 27.97
N TRP A 331 -12.87 21.36 27.32
CA TRP A 331 -12.77 21.54 25.86
C TRP A 331 -12.68 20.24 25.05
N THR A 332 -12.33 19.13 25.70
CA THR A 332 -12.22 17.80 25.06
C THR A 332 -13.39 16.89 25.41
N GLY A 333 -14.22 17.28 26.37
CA GLY A 333 -15.19 16.41 27.01
C GLY A 333 -14.51 15.53 28.06
N SER A 334 -15.33 14.94 28.94
CA SER A 334 -14.80 13.99 29.91
C SER A 334 -14.38 12.72 29.18
N TRP A 335 -13.22 12.18 29.53
CA TRP A 335 -12.69 10.97 28.93
C TRP A 335 -13.54 9.75 29.30
N SER A 336 -13.68 8.83 28.35
CA SER A 336 -14.15 7.47 28.56
C SER A 336 -13.20 6.67 29.46
N GLY A 337 -13.53 5.39 29.67
CA GLY A 337 -12.58 4.44 30.22
C GLY A 337 -11.37 4.24 29.31
N THR A 338 -10.34 3.55 29.81
CA THR A 338 -9.17 3.18 29.00
C THR A 338 -9.39 1.81 28.38
N GLU A 339 -9.26 1.72 27.05
CA GLU A 339 -9.18 0.47 26.30
C GLU A 339 -7.71 0.23 25.91
N THR A 340 -7.18 -0.96 26.21
CA THR A 340 -5.80 -1.33 25.86
C THR A 340 -5.77 -2.17 24.59
N VAL A 341 -4.99 -1.74 23.60
CA VAL A 341 -4.73 -2.47 22.36
C VAL A 341 -3.23 -2.77 22.26
N THR A 342 -2.89 -4.04 22.05
CA THR A 342 -1.51 -4.45 21.73
C THR A 342 -1.52 -5.07 20.34
N PRO A 343 -1.21 -4.29 19.28
CA PRO A 343 -1.21 -4.80 17.92
C PRO A 343 -0.25 -5.99 17.77
N THR A 344 -0.73 -7.06 17.12
CA THR A 344 0.04 -8.30 16.89
C THR A 344 0.15 -8.60 15.40
N ALA A 345 1.15 -9.39 15.01
CA ALA A 345 1.34 -9.77 13.61
C ALA A 345 0.08 -10.46 13.08
N VAL A 346 -0.44 -9.98 11.95
CA VAL A 346 -1.55 -10.64 11.27
C VAL A 346 -1.01 -11.96 10.71
N THR A 347 -1.38 -13.09 11.31
CA THR A 347 -1.10 -14.41 10.74
C THR A 347 -2.00 -14.58 9.53
N ASP A 348 -1.44 -14.60 8.32
CA ASP A 348 -2.19 -15.00 7.12
C ASP A 348 -2.80 -16.39 7.38
N PRO A 349 -4.12 -16.59 7.22
CA PRO A 349 -4.67 -17.94 7.17
C PRO A 349 -4.02 -18.64 5.98
N GLY A 350 -2.98 -19.43 6.26
CA GLY A 350 -2.23 -20.14 5.24
C GLY A 350 -3.15 -20.89 4.29
N PRO A 351 -2.71 -21.15 3.03
CA PRO A 351 -3.55 -21.79 2.03
C PRO A 351 -4.11 -23.08 2.65
N GLY A 352 -5.44 -23.11 2.80
CA GLY A 352 -6.13 -24.22 3.43
C GLY A 352 -5.67 -25.55 2.84
N PRO A 353 -5.66 -26.62 3.65
CA PRO A 353 -5.18 -27.92 3.19
C PRO A 353 -5.87 -28.28 1.87
N LYS A 354 -5.06 -28.46 0.83
CA LYS A 354 -5.54 -28.99 -0.45
C LYS A 354 -6.07 -30.39 -0.17
N GLY A 355 -7.39 -30.57 -0.33
CA GLY A 355 -8.03 -31.88 -0.37
C GLY A 355 -7.62 -32.68 -1.59
#